data_AF-A0A1S6HG59-F1
#
_entry.id   AF-A0A1S6HG59-F1
#
_cell.length_a   1.000
_cell.length_b   1.000
_cell.length_c   1.000
_cell.angle_alpha   90.00
_cell.angle_beta   90.00
_cell.angle_gamma   90.00
#
_symmetry.space_group_name_H-M   'P 1'
#
loop_
_entity.id
_entity.type
_entity.pdbx_description
1 polymer ?
#
loop_
_entity_poly.entity_id
_entity_poly.type
_entity_poly.pdbx_seq_one_letter_code
_entity_poly.pdbx_strand_id
1 'polypeptide(L)'
;MAKYSNVTAGQTEACINRMGGWENFLRFIGGQGRIVFETILTIIRTVVVFSKPAVTTSKEYFKEAGVRWMGKNFETQFLGLEVEATEEVELAVRKLEQASLDAPILAELGGKAELTVSQFQTFLAANRGSSEWFVFYLKGKDGNLWAVDALWSADDVGWSVNANSVGSPRRWDADRQVVSRN
;
A
#
# COMPACT_ATOMS: atom_id res chain seq x y z
N MET A 1 19.21 -4.65 -30.68
CA MET A 1 18.20 -3.63 -30.35
C MET A 1 18.29 -3.36 -28.86
N ALA A 2 18.45 -2.12 -28.41
CA ALA A 2 18.57 -1.83 -26.97
C ALA A 2 17.26 -2.17 -26.26
N LYS A 3 17.33 -2.88 -25.13
CA LYS A 3 16.15 -3.26 -24.32
C LYS A 3 15.38 -2.05 -23.81
N TYR A 4 16.03 -0.90 -23.71
CA TYR A 4 15.46 0.36 -23.23
C TYR A 4 15.66 1.46 -24.28
N SER A 5 14.89 1.41 -25.35
CA SER A 5 14.97 2.38 -26.47
C SER A 5 14.68 3.83 -26.08
N ASN A 6 14.08 4.05 -24.91
CA ASN A 6 13.62 5.36 -24.45
C ASN A 6 14.62 6.03 -23.51
N VAL A 7 15.75 5.38 -23.19
CA VAL A 7 16.81 5.98 -22.37
C VAL A 7 17.66 6.88 -23.25
N THR A 8 17.68 8.17 -22.90
CA THR A 8 18.49 9.18 -23.60
C THR A 8 19.92 9.19 -23.08
N ALA A 9 20.86 9.67 -23.90
CA ALA A 9 22.26 9.88 -23.48
C ALA A 9 22.35 10.77 -22.23
N GLY A 10 21.50 11.80 -22.12
CA GLY A 10 21.46 12.68 -20.95
C GLY A 10 20.98 11.97 -19.67
N GLN A 11 20.04 11.03 -19.77
CA GLN A 11 19.64 10.20 -18.61
C GLN A 11 20.77 9.26 -18.17
N THR A 12 21.52 8.71 -19.14
CA THR A 12 22.70 7.89 -18.84
C THR A 12 23.79 8.70 -18.16
N GLU A 13 24.10 9.89 -18.67
CA GLU A 13 25.09 10.79 -18.07
C GLU A 13 24.68 11.26 -16.67
N ALA A 14 23.42 11.64 -16.47
CA ALA A 14 22.90 12.00 -15.15
C ALA A 14 22.99 10.84 -14.15
N CYS A 15 22.77 9.60 -14.60
CA CYS A 15 22.94 8.41 -13.78
C CYS A 15 24.40 8.20 -13.37
N ILE A 16 25.34 8.29 -14.31
CA ILE A 16 26.79 8.19 -14.05
C ILE A 16 27.23 9.26 -13.04
N ASN A 17 26.78 10.50 -13.22
CA ASN A 17 27.11 11.61 -12.32
C ASN A 17 26.55 11.38 -10.90
N ARG A 18 25.33 10.84 -10.76
CA ARG A 18 24.77 10.46 -9.46
C ARG A 18 25.51 9.31 -8.78
N MET A 19 26.16 8.43 -9.54
CA MET A 19 27.05 7.39 -9.01
C MET A 19 28.43 7.94 -8.59
N GLY A 20 28.68 9.24 -8.74
CA GLY A 20 29.98 9.86 -8.45
C GLY A 20 30.98 9.77 -9.61
N GLY A 21 30.50 9.58 -10.83
CA GLY A 21 31.30 9.64 -12.06
C GLY A 21 31.60 8.28 -12.71
N TRP A 22 32.35 8.35 -13.82
CA TRP A 22 32.60 7.22 -14.72
C TRP A 22 33.28 6.03 -14.04
N GLU A 23 34.25 6.27 -13.15
CA GLU A 23 34.97 5.20 -12.45
C GLU A 23 34.04 4.37 -11.56
N ASN A 24 33.16 5.03 -10.80
CA ASN A 24 32.18 4.33 -9.96
C ASN A 24 31.13 3.60 -10.81
N PHE A 25 30.73 4.18 -11.95
CA PHE A 25 29.87 3.47 -12.92
C PHE A 25 30.53 2.19 -13.45
N LEU A 26 31.82 2.24 -13.84
CA LEU A 26 32.58 1.07 -14.28
C LEU A 26 32.71 0.01 -13.17
N ARG A 27 32.98 0.43 -11.93
CA ARG A 27 33.00 -0.46 -10.75
C ARG A 27 31.64 -1.12 -10.54
N PHE A 28 30.55 -0.36 -10.66
CA PHE A 28 29.19 -0.86 -10.51
C PHE A 28 28.85 -1.91 -11.58
N ILE A 29 29.04 -1.62 -12.88
CA ILE A 29 28.76 -2.59 -13.95
C ILE A 29 29.74 -3.78 -13.94
N GLY A 30 30.93 -3.61 -13.37
CA GLY A 30 31.90 -4.66 -13.10
C GLY A 30 31.58 -5.53 -11.87
N GLY A 31 30.42 -5.34 -11.24
CA GLY A 31 29.95 -6.15 -10.10
C GLY A 31 30.56 -5.80 -8.75
N GLN A 32 31.32 -4.70 -8.65
CA GLN A 32 31.97 -4.26 -7.42
C GLN A 32 31.13 -3.28 -6.59
N GLY A 33 29.90 -3.00 -7.03
CA GLY A 33 28.97 -2.09 -6.37
C GLY A 33 27.54 -2.61 -6.40
N ARG A 34 26.72 -2.07 -5.51
CA ARG A 34 25.27 -2.29 -5.49
C ARG A 34 24.55 -0.95 -5.33
N ILE A 35 23.39 -0.81 -5.98
CA ILE A 35 22.48 0.31 -5.73
C ILE A 35 21.67 -0.06 -4.48
N VAL A 36 21.66 0.84 -3.50
CA VAL A 36 20.78 0.76 -2.33
C VAL A 36 19.82 1.93 -2.44
N PHE A 37 18.52 1.64 -2.45
CA PHE A 37 17.49 2.65 -2.29
C PHE A 37 17.22 2.83 -0.80
N GLU A 38 17.16 4.08 -0.35
CA GLU A 38 16.67 4.37 1.00
C GLU A 38 15.22 3.91 1.11
N THR A 39 14.94 3.15 2.15
CA THR A 39 13.58 2.68 2.44
C THR A 39 12.79 3.80 3.11
N ILE A 40 11.56 4.02 2.66
CA ILE A 40 10.62 4.90 3.34
C ILE A 40 9.67 4.11 4.26
N LEU A 41 9.81 2.78 4.34
CA LEU A 41 8.93 1.88 5.08
C LEU A 41 9.71 0.93 6.01
N THR A 42 9.56 1.09 7.31
CA THR A 42 10.12 0.14 8.29
C THR A 42 9.06 -0.86 8.74
N ILE A 43 9.32 -2.16 8.62
CA ILE A 43 8.42 -3.19 9.19
C ILE A 43 8.45 -3.07 10.71
N ILE A 44 7.26 -2.89 11.30
CA ILE A 44 7.10 -2.83 12.76
C ILE A 44 6.50 -4.10 13.35
N ARG A 45 5.64 -4.80 12.61
CA ARG A 45 5.07 -6.10 13.00
C ARG A 45 4.51 -6.86 11.81
N THR A 46 4.30 -8.16 12.00
CA THR A 46 3.51 -9.00 11.09
C THR A 46 2.21 -9.45 11.75
N VAL A 47 1.20 -9.71 10.92
CA VAL A 47 -0.14 -10.16 11.33
C VAL A 47 -0.59 -11.24 10.37
N VAL A 48 -0.95 -12.40 10.90
CA VAL A 48 -1.53 -13.49 10.09
C VAL A 48 -3.02 -13.21 9.89
N VAL A 49 -3.46 -13.28 8.64
CA VAL A 49 -4.86 -13.16 8.24
C VAL A 49 -5.30 -14.47 7.63
N PHE A 50 -6.28 -15.12 8.27
CA PHE A 50 -6.81 -16.41 7.86
C PHE A 50 -7.64 -16.34 6.58
N SER A 51 -7.81 -17.50 5.94
CA SER A 51 -8.62 -17.65 4.73
C SER A 51 -10.07 -17.23 4.95
N LYS A 52 -10.68 -16.73 3.87
CA LYS A 52 -12.09 -16.31 3.83
C LYS A 52 -12.75 -16.87 2.57
N PRO A 53 -14.02 -17.30 2.65
CA PRO A 53 -14.77 -17.70 1.47
C PRO A 53 -15.06 -16.48 0.57
N ALA A 54 -15.43 -16.75 -0.68
CA ALA A 54 -15.91 -15.73 -1.60
C ALA A 54 -17.18 -15.06 -1.04
N VAL A 55 -17.33 -13.76 -1.29
CA VAL A 55 -18.42 -12.94 -0.74
C VAL A 55 -18.69 -11.70 -1.59
N THR A 56 -19.95 -11.28 -1.64
CA THR A 56 -20.32 -9.95 -2.13
C THR A 56 -20.36 -8.97 -0.96
N THR A 57 -19.56 -7.92 -1.03
CA THR A 57 -19.45 -6.95 0.06
C THR A 57 -20.75 -6.13 0.24
N SER A 58 -21.06 -5.78 1.48
CA SER A 58 -22.22 -4.97 1.86
C SER A 58 -21.85 -3.99 2.98
N LYS A 59 -22.78 -3.11 3.39
CA LYS A 59 -22.53 -2.25 4.54
C LYS A 59 -22.34 -3.08 5.81
N GLU A 60 -23.14 -4.14 5.96
CA GLU A 60 -23.10 -5.07 7.08
C GLU A 60 -21.77 -5.81 7.14
N TYR A 61 -21.23 -6.25 6.00
CA TYR A 61 -19.92 -6.88 5.89
C TYR A 61 -18.78 -6.05 6.50
N PHE A 62 -18.79 -4.73 6.26
CA PHE A 62 -17.80 -3.82 6.85
C PHE A 62 -18.13 -3.45 8.30
N LYS A 63 -19.42 -3.33 8.67
CA LYS A 63 -19.84 -3.15 10.07
C LYS A 63 -19.39 -4.31 10.95
N GLU A 64 -19.35 -5.53 10.42
CA GLU A 64 -18.80 -6.72 11.10
C GLU A 64 -17.30 -6.58 11.40
N ALA A 65 -16.55 -5.72 10.72
CA ALA A 65 -15.17 -5.37 11.09
C ALA A 65 -15.10 -4.19 12.07
N GLY A 66 -16.22 -3.55 12.38
CA GLY A 66 -16.30 -2.36 13.23
C GLY A 66 -16.31 -1.05 12.45
N VAL A 67 -16.53 -1.08 11.13
CA VAL A 67 -16.67 0.16 10.33
C VAL A 67 -17.98 0.86 10.65
N ARG A 68 -17.89 2.14 11.01
CA ARG A 68 -19.02 3.01 11.38
C ARG A 68 -19.28 4.10 10.35
N TRP A 69 -18.21 4.59 9.72
CA TRP A 69 -18.31 5.61 8.69
C TRP A 69 -17.52 5.19 7.45
N MET A 70 -18.11 5.45 6.27
CA MET A 70 -17.51 5.17 4.97
C MET A 70 -17.56 6.43 4.12
N GLY A 71 -16.42 6.84 3.57
CA GLY A 71 -16.35 7.92 2.60
C GLY A 71 -17.04 7.55 1.28
N LYS A 72 -17.50 8.56 0.53
CA LYS A 72 -18.27 8.37 -0.71
C LYS A 72 -17.57 7.49 -1.75
N ASN A 73 -16.26 7.68 -1.93
CA ASN A 73 -15.46 6.85 -2.86
C ASN A 73 -15.37 5.42 -2.37
N PHE A 74 -15.20 5.22 -1.05
CA PHE A 74 -15.17 3.89 -0.47
C PHE A 74 -16.50 3.16 -0.71
N GLU A 75 -17.63 3.81 -0.41
CA GLU A 75 -18.96 3.26 -0.69
C GLU A 75 -19.11 2.91 -2.18
N THR A 76 -18.71 3.83 -3.07
CA THR A 76 -18.82 3.67 -4.51
C THR A 76 -18.03 2.47 -5.02
N GLN A 77 -16.82 2.26 -4.52
CA GLN A 77 -15.89 1.26 -5.05
C GLN A 77 -15.97 -0.09 -4.36
N PHE A 78 -16.40 -0.15 -3.10
CA PHE A 78 -16.29 -1.36 -2.29
C PHE A 78 -17.61 -1.90 -1.77
N LEU A 79 -18.77 -1.25 -1.99
CA LEU A 79 -20.08 -1.88 -1.72
C LEU A 79 -20.58 -2.63 -2.95
N GLY A 80 -21.05 -3.86 -2.77
CA GLY A 80 -21.49 -4.73 -3.87
C GLY A 80 -20.34 -5.24 -4.74
N LEU A 81 -19.11 -5.23 -4.23
CA LEU A 81 -17.95 -5.81 -4.90
C LEU A 81 -17.95 -7.32 -4.66
N GLU A 82 -17.78 -8.09 -5.73
CA GLU A 82 -17.54 -9.52 -5.63
C GLU A 82 -16.07 -9.75 -5.27
N VAL A 83 -15.85 -10.48 -4.17
CA VAL A 83 -14.52 -10.80 -3.66
C VAL A 83 -14.36 -12.31 -3.68
N GLU A 84 -13.31 -12.77 -4.34
CA GLU A 84 -12.95 -14.18 -4.40
C GLU A 84 -12.53 -14.73 -3.03
N ALA A 85 -12.55 -16.05 -2.91
CA ALA A 85 -12.00 -16.72 -1.74
C ALA A 85 -10.50 -16.39 -1.59
N THR A 86 -10.07 -16.15 -0.36
CA THR A 86 -8.67 -15.83 -0.06
C THR A 86 -8.03 -16.94 0.74
N GLU A 87 -6.76 -17.21 0.46
CA GLU A 87 -5.92 -18.07 1.30
C GLU A 87 -5.41 -17.30 2.53
N GLU A 88 -4.88 -18.06 3.49
CA GLU A 88 -4.15 -17.48 4.62
C GLU A 88 -2.92 -16.72 4.12
N VAL A 89 -2.68 -15.53 4.68
CA VAL A 89 -1.55 -14.69 4.31
C VAL A 89 -0.95 -14.03 5.54
N GLU A 90 0.37 -13.86 5.52
CA GLU A 90 1.06 -12.98 6.45
C GLU A 90 1.10 -11.56 5.88
N LEU A 91 0.48 -10.64 6.60
CA LEU A 91 0.56 -9.21 6.33
C LEU A 91 1.67 -8.59 7.19
N ALA A 92 2.32 -7.59 6.65
CA ALA A 92 3.29 -6.81 7.39
C ALA A 92 2.81 -5.36 7.48
N VAL A 93 2.86 -4.84 8.70
CA VAL A 93 2.55 -3.45 9.02
C VAL A 93 3.86 -2.69 9.01
N ARG A 94 3.95 -1.68 8.16
CA ARG A 94 5.13 -0.85 7.98
C ARG A 94 4.85 0.57 8.38
N LYS A 95 5.75 1.16 9.16
CA LYS A 95 5.72 2.57 9.49
C LYS A 95 6.31 3.37 8.33
N LEU A 96 5.58 4.38 7.87
CA LEU A 96 6.07 5.34 6.90
C LEU A 96 7.01 6.35 7.58
N GLU A 97 8.30 6.32 7.23
CA GLU A 97 9.34 7.12 7.92
C GLU A 97 9.26 8.62 7.59
N GLN A 98 8.66 8.97 6.45
CA GLN A 98 8.53 10.34 6.00
C GLN A 98 7.25 10.54 5.20
N ALA A 99 6.71 11.75 5.21
CA ALA A 99 5.52 12.05 4.43
C ALA A 99 5.74 11.77 2.93
N SER A 100 4.83 11.00 2.32
CA SER A 100 5.03 10.48 0.96
C SER A 100 3.72 10.39 0.18
N LEU A 101 3.84 10.41 -1.15
CA LEU A 101 2.73 10.10 -2.06
C LEU A 101 2.59 8.58 -2.19
N ASP A 102 1.49 8.12 -2.78
CA ASP A 102 1.27 6.69 -3.05
C ASP A 102 2.35 6.12 -3.99
N ALA A 103 2.79 6.88 -4.99
CA ALA A 103 3.70 6.38 -6.02
C ALA A 103 5.05 5.86 -5.46
N PRO A 104 5.78 6.59 -4.58
CA PRO A 104 6.97 6.04 -3.91
C PRO A 104 6.67 4.82 -3.03
N ILE A 105 5.56 4.81 -2.30
CA ILE A 105 5.18 3.70 -1.42
C ILE A 105 4.93 2.43 -2.26
N LEU A 106 4.17 2.55 -3.34
CA LEU A 106 3.89 1.46 -4.28
C LEU A 106 5.16 1.00 -5.00
N ALA A 107 6.06 1.91 -5.34
CA ALA A 107 7.34 1.55 -5.95
C ALA A 107 8.20 0.69 -5.01
N GLU A 108 8.21 0.99 -3.71
CA GLU A 108 8.93 0.20 -2.71
C GLU A 108 8.26 -1.15 -2.41
N LEU A 109 6.93 -1.17 -2.28
CA LEU A 109 6.18 -2.40 -2.00
C LEU A 109 6.09 -3.34 -3.21
N GLY A 110 6.10 -2.79 -4.42
CA GLY A 110 5.92 -3.53 -5.67
C GLY A 110 4.68 -4.42 -5.63
N GLY A 111 4.83 -5.68 -6.04
CA GLY A 111 3.74 -6.65 -6.06
C GLY A 111 3.13 -6.99 -4.69
N LYS A 112 3.73 -6.56 -3.59
CA LYS A 112 3.21 -6.82 -2.23
C LYS A 112 2.14 -5.83 -1.79
N ALA A 113 2.00 -4.71 -2.49
CA ALA A 113 1.13 -3.60 -2.08
C ALA A 113 -0.37 -3.95 -2.10
N GLU A 114 -0.82 -4.61 -3.17
CA GLU A 114 -2.24 -4.91 -3.37
C GLU A 114 -2.71 -5.98 -2.38
N LEU A 115 -3.77 -5.64 -1.65
CA LEU A 115 -4.50 -6.51 -0.75
C LEU A 115 -5.93 -6.72 -1.24
N THR A 116 -6.51 -7.85 -0.85
CA THR A 116 -7.93 -8.12 -1.10
C THR A 116 -8.80 -7.42 -0.06
N VAL A 117 -10.06 -7.14 -0.42
CA VAL A 117 -11.02 -6.55 0.52
C VAL A 117 -11.32 -7.47 1.71
N SER A 118 -11.27 -8.80 1.52
CA SER A 118 -11.38 -9.77 2.62
C SER A 118 -10.23 -9.70 3.61
N GLN A 119 -8.99 -9.53 3.12
CA GLN A 119 -7.84 -9.33 4.00
C GLN A 119 -7.93 -8.02 4.77
N PHE A 120 -8.34 -6.93 4.11
CA PHE A 120 -8.60 -5.64 4.74
C PHE A 120 -9.66 -5.75 5.85
N GLN A 121 -10.82 -6.35 5.56
CA GLN A 121 -11.91 -6.50 6.52
C GLN A 121 -11.46 -7.30 7.75
N THR A 122 -10.74 -8.40 7.52
CA THR A 122 -10.24 -9.26 8.61
C THR A 122 -9.19 -8.55 9.46
N PHE A 123 -8.28 -7.81 8.81
CA PHE A 123 -7.28 -7.00 9.50
C PHE A 123 -7.94 -5.94 10.40
N LEU A 124 -8.95 -5.21 9.89
CA LEU A 124 -9.69 -4.23 10.68
C LEU A 124 -10.42 -4.86 11.88
N ALA A 125 -11.02 -6.04 11.68
CA ALA A 125 -11.69 -6.77 12.76
C ALA A 125 -10.71 -7.16 13.88
N ALA A 126 -9.49 -7.55 13.53
CA ALA A 126 -8.44 -7.93 14.50
C ALA A 126 -7.80 -6.74 15.22
N ASN A 127 -7.85 -5.53 14.65
CA ASN A 127 -7.19 -4.34 15.19
C ASN A 127 -8.17 -3.31 15.80
N ARG A 128 -9.42 -3.70 16.09
CA ARG A 128 -10.43 -2.80 16.65
C ARG A 128 -9.92 -2.08 17.91
N GLY A 129 -10.17 -0.78 17.99
CA GLY A 129 -9.70 0.05 19.10
C GLY A 129 -8.24 0.51 18.99
N SER A 130 -7.51 0.15 17.93
CA SER A 130 -6.16 0.67 17.70
C SER A 130 -6.18 2.18 17.47
N SER A 131 -5.20 2.89 18.04
CA SER A 131 -4.97 4.32 17.78
C SER A 131 -4.20 4.59 16.50
N GLU A 132 -3.78 3.55 15.78
CA GLU A 132 -3.01 3.66 14.55
C GLU A 132 -3.89 4.07 13.37
N TRP A 133 -3.31 4.86 12.46
CA TRP A 133 -3.91 5.17 11.17
C TRP A 133 -3.30 4.26 10.12
N PHE A 134 -4.12 3.38 9.56
CA PHE A 134 -3.70 2.41 8.57
C PHE A 134 -3.96 2.89 7.15
N VAL A 135 -3.06 2.50 6.24
CA VAL A 135 -3.16 2.73 4.80
C VAL A 135 -3.04 1.38 4.09
N PHE A 136 -3.95 1.13 3.15
CA PHE A 136 -4.06 -0.09 2.37
C PHE A 136 -4.18 0.26 0.89
N TYR A 137 -3.81 -0.67 0.02
CA TYR A 137 -4.04 -0.54 -1.42
C TYR A 137 -4.95 -1.68 -1.90
N LEU A 138 -6.17 -1.31 -2.30
CA LEU A 138 -7.22 -2.27 -2.65
C LEU A 138 -7.71 -1.99 -4.07
N LYS A 139 -8.06 -3.05 -4.80
CA LYS A 139 -8.68 -2.92 -6.12
C LYS A 139 -10.19 -2.69 -5.99
N GLY A 140 -10.69 -1.61 -6.59
CA GLY A 140 -12.11 -1.26 -6.59
C GLY A 140 -12.91 -1.99 -7.66
N LYS A 141 -14.25 -1.80 -7.65
CA LYS A 141 -15.15 -2.30 -8.71
C LYS A 141 -14.79 -1.78 -10.11
N ASP A 142 -14.19 -0.60 -10.18
CA ASP A 142 -13.71 -0.01 -11.45
C ASP A 142 -12.42 -0.66 -11.98
N GLY A 143 -11.86 -1.63 -11.26
CA GLY A 143 -10.61 -2.31 -11.60
C GLY A 143 -9.36 -1.48 -11.31
N ASN A 144 -9.49 -0.27 -10.76
CA ASN A 144 -8.35 0.57 -10.40
C ASN A 144 -7.89 0.27 -8.97
N LEU A 145 -6.62 0.58 -8.68
CA LEU A 145 -6.07 0.54 -7.33
C LEU A 145 -6.41 1.84 -6.59
N TRP A 146 -6.92 1.69 -5.37
CA TRP A 146 -7.30 2.79 -4.48
C TRP A 146 -6.46 2.76 -3.20
N ALA A 147 -5.99 3.93 -2.78
CA ALA A 147 -5.40 4.12 -1.46
C ALA A 147 -6.53 4.28 -0.45
N VAL A 148 -6.68 3.28 0.42
CA VAL A 148 -7.74 3.20 1.42
C VAL A 148 -7.15 3.44 2.78
N ASP A 149 -7.74 4.35 3.53
CA ASP A 149 -7.29 4.69 4.86
C ASP A 149 -8.33 4.34 5.92
N ALA A 150 -7.86 3.90 7.09
CA ALA A 150 -8.69 3.51 8.21
C ALA A 150 -8.16 4.10 9.52
N LEU A 151 -9.03 4.82 10.22
CA LEU A 151 -8.75 5.41 11.53
C LEU A 151 -9.86 5.02 12.51
N TRP A 152 -9.48 4.59 13.71
CA TRP A 152 -10.45 4.33 14.77
C TRP A 152 -10.88 5.66 15.41
N SER A 153 -12.16 6.00 15.31
CA SER A 153 -12.75 7.12 16.03
C SER A 153 -13.16 6.65 17.43
N ALA A 154 -12.64 7.33 18.46
CA ALA A 154 -13.06 7.09 19.84
C ALA A 154 -14.51 7.55 20.07
N ASP A 155 -14.94 8.62 19.38
CA ASP A 155 -16.27 9.20 19.53
C ASP A 155 -17.38 8.31 18.95
N ASP A 156 -17.12 7.70 17.79
CA ASP A 156 -18.07 6.80 17.10
C ASP A 156 -17.89 5.32 17.49
N VAL A 157 -16.86 5.02 18.28
CA VAL A 157 -16.41 3.68 18.67
C VAL A 157 -16.35 2.74 17.46
N GLY A 158 -15.53 3.11 16.47
CA GLY A 158 -15.33 2.30 15.28
C GLY A 158 -14.45 2.91 14.21
N TRP A 159 -14.25 2.15 13.14
CA TRP A 159 -13.45 2.58 12.00
C TRP A 159 -14.21 3.62 11.16
N SER A 160 -13.51 4.70 10.85
CA SER A 160 -13.79 5.59 9.74
C SER A 160 -12.89 5.18 8.58
N VAL A 161 -13.48 4.88 7.42
CA VAL A 161 -12.73 4.45 6.23
C VAL A 161 -12.99 5.36 5.04
N ASN A 162 -11.95 5.67 4.28
CA ASN A 162 -12.06 6.46 3.06
C ASN A 162 -11.20 5.88 1.94
N ALA A 163 -11.51 6.23 0.70
CA ALA A 163 -10.77 5.78 -0.48
C ALA A 163 -10.39 6.98 -1.36
N ASN A 164 -9.11 7.07 -1.69
CA ASN A 164 -8.56 8.07 -2.58
C ASN A 164 -7.90 7.39 -3.78
N SER A 165 -7.98 8.03 -4.95
CA SER A 165 -7.24 7.55 -6.11
C SER A 165 -5.74 7.66 -5.83
N VAL A 166 -4.97 6.64 -6.21
CA VAL A 166 -3.50 6.60 -6.09
C VAL A 166 -2.80 7.74 -6.84
N GLY A 167 -3.47 8.35 -7.83
CA GLY A 167 -2.98 9.54 -8.53
C GLY A 167 -3.22 10.86 -7.79
N SER A 168 -3.82 10.82 -6.60
CA SER A 168 -4.11 12.02 -5.81
C SER A 168 -2.83 12.72 -5.39
N PRO A 169 -2.79 14.08 -5.41
CA PRO A 169 -1.64 14.83 -4.91
C PRO A 169 -1.54 14.84 -3.38
N ARG A 170 -2.48 14.18 -2.67
CA ARG A 170 -2.51 14.11 -1.22
C ARG A 170 -1.43 13.16 -0.72
N ARG A 171 -0.60 13.64 0.20
CA ARG A 171 0.43 12.84 0.87
C ARG A 171 -0.13 12.15 2.10
N TRP A 172 0.42 10.98 2.41
CA TRP A 172 0.35 10.38 3.73
C TRP A 172 1.41 11.01 4.61
N ASP A 173 1.04 11.37 5.84
CA ASP A 173 1.99 11.89 6.82
C ASP A 173 3.00 10.82 7.24
N ALA A 174 4.11 11.23 7.86
CA ALA A 174 4.97 10.29 8.56
C ALA A 174 4.21 9.55 9.68
N ASP A 175 4.74 8.41 10.10
CA ASP A 175 4.20 7.53 11.13
C ASP A 175 2.83 6.90 10.80
N ARG A 176 2.35 7.00 9.56
CA ARG A 176 1.20 6.24 9.05
C ARG A 176 1.60 4.78 8.81
N GLN A 177 0.67 3.87 9.08
CA GLN A 177 0.95 2.44 9.01
C GLN A 177 0.45 1.83 7.70
N VAL A 178 1.38 1.60 6.78
CA VAL A 178 1.11 0.96 5.50
C VAL A 178 1.06 -0.55 5.69
N VAL A 179 -0.08 -1.15 5.34
CA VAL A 179 -0.28 -2.60 5.42
C VAL A 179 -0.11 -3.20 4.04
N SER A 180 0.72 -4.23 3.94
CA SER A 180 0.98 -4.95 2.69
C SER A 180 1.21 -6.43 2.98
N ARG A 181 1.34 -7.26 1.93
CA ARG A 181 1.86 -8.62 2.09
C ARG A 181 3.29 -8.59 2.62
N ASN A 182 3.68 -9.61 3.39
CA ASN A 182 5.05 -9.73 3.91
C ASN A 182 6.08 -9.94 2.79
#